data_AF-A0AAD3RJM0-F1
#
_entry.id   AF-A0AAD3RJM0-F1
#
_cell.length_a   1.000
_cell.length_b   1.000
_cell.length_c   1.000
_cell.angle_alpha   90.00
_cell.angle_beta   90.00
_cell.angle_gamma   90.00
#
_symmetry.space_group_name_H-M   'P 1'
#
loop_
_entity.id
_entity.type
_entity.pdbx_description
1 polymer ?
#
loop_
_entity_poly.entity_id
_entity_poly.type
_entity_poly.pdbx_seq_one_letter_code
_entity_poly.pdbx_strand_id
1 'polypeptide(L)'
;MKSGFRNYNTPWKSALIAVQKRNGSQLASSTSLPFTIKDKTSSRKRKHCHLELPVLSSLVNKQPQTELSSSRKVVPLVQLHSFAQLLENIHRIELPAQMGSLLGSSLALQYLDCVQDESALLRLNFWLGYALHEEFLFYGDGGAYQNSEEALQFLDKLLFTQHFLQEAFSSSEAFLYKFLSVWDGSLLRPQILGLLSNIPVVPSSQIGRLLFEPLMQLFFTSSLFFKCGLIECLNNMLLKWLTWHSVYALEDDLDISLNSHTSINMTLSGFKDSVMELVHFVGRLASVGLQLEGCHTLLLSFVLDFYETVCDTFLKYGLPLVVMPPPGVFYPALFSLDPVSVDRLAYIMYRYKVNLTSAKSQEKVTEQAFHISRQTFREFNHYLVVMVNCLWNSNMFRPGMGVQLGEEVLLKSNVPQYWTSFDLVHHPAFMSYAVDFHQRFLPKKSATGHKLPNTSCPAGIKISQCPVKWLFPLRPRWTDSCRTPRSIIIPSSVAVGQVCSVKQAATVPSSPCTSPSSPTLR
;
A
#
# COMPACT_ATOMS: atom_id res chain seq x y z
N MET A 1 -11.56 38.41 -35.69
CA MET A 1 -12.97 38.16 -36.06
C MET A 1 -13.52 37.04 -35.18
N LYS A 2 -14.66 37.23 -34.48
CA LYS A 2 -15.33 36.18 -33.71
C LYS A 2 -16.73 35.95 -34.27
N SER A 3 -16.89 34.89 -35.06
CA SER A 3 -18.20 34.43 -35.55
C SER A 3 -18.88 33.62 -34.45
N GLY A 4 -19.76 34.27 -33.67
CA GLY A 4 -20.61 33.58 -32.71
C GLY A 4 -21.84 32.96 -33.39
N PHE A 5 -22.07 31.66 -33.18
CA PHE A 5 -23.28 30.98 -33.65
C PHE A 5 -24.54 31.69 -33.13
N ARG A 6 -25.36 32.22 -34.05
CA ARG A 6 -26.68 32.77 -33.70
C ARG A 6 -27.61 31.63 -33.26
N ASN A 7 -28.34 31.86 -32.17
CA ASN A 7 -29.34 30.91 -31.66
C ASN A 7 -30.56 30.87 -32.59
N TYR A 8 -30.69 29.83 -33.41
CA TYR A 8 -31.87 29.59 -34.27
C TYR A 8 -33.11 29.06 -33.50
N ASN A 9 -33.15 29.21 -32.17
CA ASN A 9 -34.17 28.63 -31.29
C ASN A 9 -35.48 29.45 -31.18
N THR A 10 -35.62 30.57 -31.89
CA THR A 10 -36.81 31.42 -31.87
C THR A 10 -38.04 30.84 -32.58
N PRO A 11 -37.95 30.23 -33.79
CA PRO A 11 -39.14 29.77 -34.53
C PRO A 11 -39.87 28.63 -33.81
N TRP A 12 -39.12 27.69 -33.24
CA TRP A 12 -39.68 26.53 -32.52
C TRP A 12 -40.36 26.95 -31.22
N LYS A 13 -39.84 27.95 -30.50
CA LYS A 13 -40.51 28.51 -29.32
C LYS A 13 -41.85 29.16 -29.68
N SER A 14 -41.92 29.94 -30.77
CA SER A 14 -43.20 30.50 -31.24
C SER A 14 -44.19 29.42 -31.70
N ALA A 15 -43.72 28.36 -32.37
CA ALA A 15 -44.56 27.25 -32.77
C ALA A 15 -45.13 26.49 -31.56
N LEU A 16 -44.32 26.23 -30.54
CA LEU A 16 -44.72 25.51 -29.33
C LEU A 16 -45.75 26.32 -28.50
N ILE A 17 -45.57 27.64 -28.41
CA ILE A 17 -46.55 28.54 -27.79
C ILE A 17 -47.86 28.57 -28.59
N ALA A 18 -47.80 28.54 -29.93
CA ALA A 18 -48.99 28.48 -30.78
C ALA A 18 -49.78 27.18 -30.58
N VAL A 19 -49.08 26.03 -30.49
CA VAL A 19 -49.71 24.72 -30.18
C VAL A 19 -50.33 24.71 -28.77
N GLN A 20 -49.64 25.25 -27.77
CA GLN A 20 -50.18 25.36 -26.40
C GLN A 20 -51.44 26.24 -26.35
N LYS A 21 -51.46 27.38 -27.07
CA LYS A 21 -52.66 28.21 -27.17
C LYS A 21 -53.80 27.51 -27.92
N ARG A 22 -53.49 26.70 -28.94
CA ARG A 22 -54.49 25.97 -29.74
C ARG A 22 -55.16 24.83 -28.97
N ASN A 23 -54.48 24.24 -28.00
CA ASN A 23 -55.01 23.17 -27.15
C ASN A 23 -55.57 23.69 -25.80
N GLY A 24 -55.44 24.99 -25.50
CA GLY A 24 -55.77 25.59 -24.21
C GLY A 24 -57.27 25.81 -23.91
N SER A 25 -58.18 25.40 -24.79
CA SER A 25 -59.63 25.64 -24.64
C SER A 25 -60.40 24.53 -23.92
N GLN A 26 -59.73 23.48 -23.43
CA GLN A 26 -60.35 22.42 -22.63
C GLN A 26 -59.48 21.97 -21.44
N LEU A 27 -59.35 22.83 -20.43
CA LEU A 27 -59.51 22.37 -19.05
C LEU A 27 -59.98 23.52 -18.16
N ALA A 28 -61.11 23.33 -17.47
CA ALA A 28 -61.67 24.33 -16.58
C ALA A 28 -60.81 24.49 -15.32
N SER A 29 -60.80 25.71 -14.78
CA SER A 29 -60.10 26.08 -13.55
C SER A 29 -60.65 25.35 -12.32
N SER A 30 -59.77 24.75 -11.52
CA SER A 30 -60.04 24.61 -10.08
C SER A 30 -58.76 24.76 -9.24
N THR A 31 -58.89 25.60 -8.21
CA THR A 31 -58.08 25.65 -6.97
C THR A 31 -56.59 26.00 -7.06
N SER A 32 -56.31 27.26 -6.75
CA SER A 32 -55.00 27.77 -6.31
C SER A 32 -54.58 27.22 -4.94
N LEU A 33 -53.30 26.84 -4.77
CA LEU A 33 -52.59 26.60 -3.49
C LEU A 33 -51.09 26.96 -3.68
N PRO A 34 -50.29 27.17 -2.61
CA PRO A 34 -49.44 28.36 -2.53
C PRO A 34 -47.98 28.17 -2.98
N PHE A 35 -47.46 29.16 -3.69
CA PHE A 35 -46.06 29.23 -4.12
C PHE A 35 -45.16 29.86 -3.04
N THR A 36 -44.82 29.12 -1.99
CA THR A 36 -43.85 29.55 -0.95
C THR A 36 -42.87 28.46 -0.55
N ILE A 37 -42.11 27.93 -1.52
CA ILE A 37 -40.72 27.53 -1.29
C ILE A 37 -39.88 28.30 -2.31
N LYS A 38 -38.99 29.16 -1.80
CA LYS A 38 -38.19 30.09 -2.61
C LYS A 38 -36.88 29.44 -3.02
N ASP A 39 -36.97 28.26 -3.63
CA ASP A 39 -35.79 27.58 -4.18
C ASP A 39 -35.18 28.44 -5.28
N LYS A 40 -33.88 28.70 -5.16
CA LYS A 40 -33.11 29.49 -6.11
C LYS A 40 -33.32 28.89 -7.50
N THR A 41 -33.80 29.70 -8.43
CA THR A 41 -34.08 29.29 -9.82
C THR A 41 -32.89 28.56 -10.41
N SER A 42 -32.99 27.24 -10.54
CA SER A 42 -31.97 26.42 -11.19
C SER A 42 -31.94 26.77 -12.68
N SER A 43 -30.92 27.53 -13.07
CA SER A 43 -30.70 27.84 -14.47
C SER A 43 -30.49 26.52 -15.22
N ARG A 44 -31.26 26.29 -16.30
CA ARG A 44 -31.16 25.10 -17.17
C ARG A 44 -29.87 25.05 -18.02
N LYS A 45 -28.78 25.60 -17.49
CA LYS A 45 -27.41 25.43 -17.93
C LYS A 45 -26.63 25.12 -16.67
N ARG A 46 -25.94 23.98 -16.62
CA ARG A 46 -24.74 23.87 -15.78
C ARG A 46 -23.88 25.09 -16.12
N LYS A 47 -23.47 25.87 -15.11
CA LYS A 47 -22.22 26.60 -15.27
C LYS A 47 -21.15 25.52 -15.42
N HIS A 48 -20.18 25.73 -16.30
CA HIS A 48 -18.91 25.04 -16.14
C HIS A 48 -18.38 25.38 -14.74
N CYS A 49 -17.57 24.49 -14.15
CA CYS A 49 -16.96 24.71 -12.84
C CYS A 49 -17.99 24.63 -11.70
N HIS A 50 -18.57 23.44 -11.46
CA HIS A 50 -19.52 23.25 -10.35
C HIS A 50 -19.59 21.78 -9.90
N LEU A 51 -18.90 21.46 -8.81
CA LEU A 51 -18.70 20.10 -8.31
C LEU A 51 -19.68 19.67 -7.21
N GLU A 52 -20.63 20.53 -6.81
CA GLU A 52 -21.71 20.10 -5.92
C GLU A 52 -22.43 18.86 -6.49
N LEU A 53 -22.45 17.78 -5.69
CA LEU A 53 -23.22 16.59 -6.03
C LEU A 53 -24.70 16.97 -6.24
N PRO A 54 -25.35 16.46 -7.29
CA PRO A 54 -26.78 16.69 -7.46
C PRO A 54 -27.55 16.14 -6.25
N VAL A 55 -28.54 16.89 -5.76
CA VAL A 55 -29.41 16.40 -4.69
C VAL A 55 -30.23 15.21 -5.21
N LEU A 56 -30.36 14.17 -4.38
CA LEU A 56 -31.26 13.05 -4.63
C LEU A 56 -32.68 13.58 -4.88
N SER A 57 -33.12 13.53 -6.13
CA SER A 57 -34.39 14.10 -6.59
C SER A 57 -35.13 13.11 -7.47
N SER A 58 -36.44 12.98 -7.23
CA SER A 58 -37.32 12.15 -8.05
C SER A 58 -37.73 12.92 -9.30
N LEU A 59 -37.70 12.27 -10.46
CA LEU A 59 -38.25 12.82 -11.70
C LEU A 59 -39.79 12.79 -11.74
N VAL A 60 -40.44 12.10 -10.80
CA VAL A 60 -41.90 11.97 -10.72
C VAL A 60 -42.52 13.19 -10.04
N ASN A 61 -42.41 14.33 -10.71
CA ASN A 61 -43.12 15.56 -10.33
C ASN A 61 -44.45 15.66 -11.13
N LYS A 62 -45.35 14.69 -10.91
CA LYS A 62 -46.74 14.73 -11.37
C LYS A 62 -47.69 14.17 -10.32
N GLN A 63 -48.78 14.89 -10.08
CA GLN A 63 -49.88 14.48 -9.21
C GLN A 63 -50.52 13.16 -9.70
N PRO A 64 -51.11 12.36 -8.81
CA PRO A 64 -51.81 11.14 -9.19
C PRO A 64 -53.16 11.49 -9.85
N GLN A 65 -53.14 11.68 -11.17
CA GLN A 65 -54.35 11.70 -11.99
C GLN A 65 -54.27 10.60 -13.05
N THR A 66 -54.87 9.47 -12.66
CA THR A 66 -55.68 8.57 -13.50
C THR A 66 -55.23 8.38 -14.95
N GLU A 67 -54.35 7.41 -15.20
CA GLU A 67 -54.50 6.52 -16.36
C GLU A 67 -54.17 5.06 -15.98
N LEU A 68 -54.97 4.13 -16.50
CA LEU A 68 -54.78 2.70 -16.29
C LEU A 68 -53.60 2.22 -17.15
N SER A 69 -52.52 1.81 -16.50
CA SER A 69 -51.47 1.00 -17.11
C SER A 69 -50.84 0.10 -16.06
N SER A 70 -50.69 -1.18 -16.36
CA SER A 70 -50.17 -2.23 -15.47
C SER A 70 -48.64 -2.16 -15.27
N SER A 71 -48.08 -0.95 -15.21
CA SER A 71 -46.69 -0.74 -14.81
C SER A 71 -46.52 -1.15 -13.35
N ARG A 72 -45.49 -1.93 -13.04
CA ARG A 72 -45.08 -2.20 -11.66
C ARG A 72 -44.93 -0.87 -10.94
N LYS A 73 -45.50 -0.74 -9.73
CA LYS A 73 -45.33 0.48 -8.90
C LYS A 73 -43.87 0.60 -8.49
N VAL A 74 -43.12 1.44 -9.21
CA VAL A 74 -41.72 1.75 -8.91
C VAL A 74 -41.68 2.83 -7.82
N VAL A 75 -40.76 2.71 -6.87
CA VAL A 75 -40.57 3.61 -5.73
C VAL A 75 -39.25 4.36 -5.92
N PRO A 76 -39.26 5.69 -6.11
CA PRO A 76 -38.03 6.46 -6.22
C PRO A 76 -37.16 6.32 -4.97
N LEU A 77 -35.86 6.05 -5.14
CA LEU A 77 -34.91 5.87 -4.04
C LEU A 77 -34.93 7.02 -3.01
N VAL A 78 -35.26 8.24 -3.46
CA VAL A 78 -35.40 9.46 -2.65
C VAL A 78 -36.50 9.36 -1.59
N GLN A 79 -37.50 8.50 -1.78
CA GLN A 79 -38.61 8.32 -0.84
C GLN A 79 -38.27 7.34 0.30
N LEU A 80 -37.12 6.66 0.25
CA LEU A 80 -36.72 5.65 1.22
C LEU A 80 -35.82 6.28 2.29
N HIS A 81 -36.27 6.20 3.55
CA HIS A 81 -35.65 6.90 4.69
C HIS A 81 -35.02 5.93 5.69
N SER A 82 -35.24 4.62 5.54
CA SER A 82 -34.65 3.58 6.40
C SER A 82 -34.27 2.33 5.62
N PHE A 83 -33.33 1.56 6.17
CA PHE A 83 -32.87 0.30 5.58
C PHE A 83 -33.98 -0.77 5.51
N ALA A 84 -34.91 -0.78 6.47
CA ALA A 84 -36.08 -1.68 6.40
C ALA A 84 -36.97 -1.37 5.18
N GLN A 85 -37.23 -0.09 4.90
CA GLN A 85 -37.98 0.32 3.71
C GLN A 85 -37.23 0.00 2.42
N LEU A 86 -35.89 0.06 2.43
CA LEU A 86 -35.04 -0.36 1.31
C LEU A 86 -35.23 -1.85 0.99
N LEU A 87 -35.14 -2.72 2.00
CA LEU A 87 -35.32 -4.17 1.84
C LEU A 87 -36.72 -4.53 1.34
N GLU A 88 -37.78 -3.96 1.91
CA GLU A 88 -39.16 -4.18 1.47
C GLU A 88 -39.39 -3.83 0.00
N ASN A 89 -38.72 -2.80 -0.50
CA ASN A 89 -38.92 -2.25 -1.84
C ASN A 89 -37.80 -2.57 -2.83
N ILE A 90 -36.80 -3.38 -2.47
CA ILE A 90 -35.56 -3.57 -3.24
C ILE A 90 -35.79 -3.93 -4.73
N HIS A 91 -36.82 -4.72 -4.98
CA HIS A 91 -37.27 -5.18 -6.30
C HIS A 91 -38.12 -4.16 -7.11
N ARG A 92 -38.28 -2.94 -6.59
CA ARG A 92 -39.12 -1.86 -7.14
C ARG A 92 -38.45 -0.50 -7.10
N ILE A 93 -37.15 -0.39 -6.84
CA ILE A 93 -36.50 0.91 -6.69
C ILE A 93 -36.26 1.58 -8.05
N GLU A 94 -36.61 2.88 -8.16
CA GLU A 94 -36.23 3.72 -9.29
C GLU A 94 -34.94 4.48 -8.93
N LEU A 95 -33.88 4.24 -9.71
CA LEU A 95 -32.64 4.98 -9.61
C LEU A 95 -32.76 6.36 -10.27
N PRO A 96 -32.17 7.42 -9.68
CA PRO A 96 -32.23 8.76 -10.23
C PRO A 96 -31.56 8.84 -11.61
N ALA A 97 -31.95 9.80 -12.44
CA ALA A 97 -31.24 10.08 -13.68
C ALA A 97 -29.83 10.67 -13.43
N GLN A 98 -29.69 11.47 -12.36
CA GLN A 98 -28.44 12.13 -11.96
C GLN A 98 -27.61 11.24 -11.02
N MET A 99 -26.96 10.21 -11.55
CA MET A 99 -26.27 9.17 -10.76
C MET A 99 -25.29 9.70 -9.70
N GLY A 100 -24.64 10.85 -9.93
CA GLY A 100 -23.77 11.48 -8.93
C GLY A 100 -24.42 11.76 -7.57
N SER A 101 -25.75 11.85 -7.50
CA SER A 101 -26.46 12.00 -6.22
C SER A 101 -26.33 10.81 -5.28
N LEU A 102 -25.96 9.63 -5.80
CA LEU A 102 -25.82 8.40 -5.02
C LEU A 102 -24.59 8.44 -4.09
N LEU A 103 -23.51 9.10 -4.50
CA LEU A 103 -22.22 9.21 -3.77
C LEU A 103 -22.36 9.89 -2.39
N GLY A 104 -23.47 10.59 -2.14
CA GLY A 104 -23.74 11.30 -0.89
C GLY A 104 -24.69 10.59 0.09
N SER A 105 -25.16 9.37 -0.22
CA SER A 105 -26.23 8.71 0.56
C SER A 105 -25.90 7.26 0.90
N SER A 106 -25.76 6.96 2.19
CA SER A 106 -25.49 5.60 2.69
C SER A 106 -26.55 4.58 2.27
N LEU A 107 -27.84 4.95 2.27
CA LEU A 107 -28.93 4.09 1.78
C LEU A 107 -28.80 3.78 0.27
N ALA A 108 -28.30 4.74 -0.51
CA ALA A 108 -28.05 4.54 -1.94
C ALA A 108 -26.85 3.61 -2.18
N LEU A 109 -25.79 3.74 -1.38
CA LEU A 109 -24.62 2.86 -1.47
C LEU A 109 -24.96 1.43 -1.02
N GLN A 110 -25.75 1.27 0.05
CA GLN A 110 -26.28 -0.03 0.48
C GLN A 110 -27.11 -0.71 -0.62
N TYR A 111 -27.91 0.06 -1.38
CA TYR A 111 -28.66 -0.47 -2.52
C TYR A 111 -27.73 -0.97 -3.63
N LEU A 112 -26.71 -0.18 -4.00
CA LEU A 112 -25.74 -0.57 -5.02
C LEU A 112 -24.99 -1.85 -4.62
N ASP A 113 -24.50 -1.90 -3.38
CA ASP A 113 -23.79 -3.04 -2.79
C ASP A 113 -24.63 -4.32 -2.73
N CYS A 114 -25.91 -4.21 -2.33
CA CYS A 114 -26.81 -5.36 -2.23
C CYS A 114 -27.36 -5.87 -3.57
N VAL A 115 -27.50 -5.01 -4.59
CA VAL A 115 -28.17 -5.38 -5.86
C VAL A 115 -27.19 -5.62 -7.00
N GLN A 116 -26.01 -4.99 -6.98
CA GLN A 116 -24.95 -5.16 -7.98
C GLN A 116 -25.46 -5.01 -9.44
N ASP A 117 -26.33 -4.01 -9.67
CA ASP A 117 -26.84 -3.70 -11.01
C ASP A 117 -25.74 -3.06 -11.88
N GLU A 118 -25.15 -3.89 -12.75
CA GLU A 118 -24.24 -3.51 -13.84
C GLU A 118 -24.64 -2.21 -14.55
N SER A 119 -25.94 -2.04 -14.85
CA SER A 119 -26.42 -0.88 -15.60
C SER A 119 -26.39 0.40 -14.76
N ALA A 120 -26.62 0.29 -13.46
CA ALA A 120 -26.48 1.38 -12.50
C ALA A 120 -25.00 1.76 -12.32
N LEU A 121 -24.13 0.77 -12.12
CA LEU A 121 -22.70 0.97 -11.92
C LEU A 121 -22.02 1.54 -13.17
N LEU A 122 -22.41 1.10 -14.37
CA LEU A 122 -21.95 1.68 -15.64
C LEU A 122 -22.39 3.15 -15.79
N ARG A 123 -23.66 3.46 -15.48
CA ARG A 123 -24.17 4.84 -15.53
C ARG A 123 -23.50 5.77 -14.51
N LEU A 124 -23.18 5.25 -13.32
CA LEU A 124 -22.44 5.98 -12.29
C LEU A 124 -20.99 6.23 -12.73
N ASN A 125 -20.30 5.19 -13.21
CA ASN A 125 -18.94 5.30 -13.74
C ASN A 125 -18.85 6.30 -14.91
N PHE A 126 -19.80 6.27 -15.86
CA PHE A 126 -19.81 7.22 -16.96
C PHE A 126 -19.96 8.68 -16.48
N TRP A 127 -20.87 8.92 -15.52
CA TRP A 127 -21.06 10.25 -14.93
C TRP A 127 -19.80 10.72 -14.17
N LEU A 128 -19.19 9.82 -13.39
CA LEU A 128 -18.01 10.09 -12.59
C LEU A 128 -16.78 10.40 -13.45
N GLY A 129 -16.53 9.60 -14.50
CA GLY A 129 -15.45 9.83 -15.45
C GLY A 129 -15.58 11.15 -16.19
N TYR A 130 -16.81 11.55 -16.56
CA TYR A 130 -17.06 12.87 -17.16
C TYR A 130 -16.78 14.00 -16.16
N ALA A 131 -17.27 13.90 -14.91
CA ALA A 131 -17.06 14.92 -13.88
C ALA A 131 -15.57 15.11 -13.54
N LEU A 132 -14.83 14.02 -13.35
CA LEU A 132 -13.40 14.04 -13.08
C LEU A 132 -12.61 14.64 -14.27
N HIS A 133 -12.94 14.27 -15.50
CA HIS A 133 -12.24 14.80 -16.68
C HIS A 133 -12.56 16.28 -16.98
N GLU A 134 -13.81 16.73 -16.83
CA GLU A 134 -14.19 18.15 -17.03
C GLU A 134 -13.42 19.06 -16.07
N GLU A 135 -13.38 18.72 -14.78
CA GLU A 135 -12.90 19.62 -13.73
C GLU A 135 -11.38 19.53 -13.50
N PHE A 136 -10.74 18.38 -13.75
CA PHE A 136 -9.30 18.20 -13.49
C PHE A 136 -8.40 18.08 -14.74
N LEU A 137 -8.93 17.74 -15.93
CA LEU A 137 -8.09 17.60 -17.15
C LEU A 137 -8.42 18.60 -18.26
N PHE A 138 -9.69 18.99 -18.43
CA PHE A 138 -10.08 19.91 -19.51
C PHE A 138 -10.02 21.39 -19.11
N TYR A 139 -9.48 21.70 -17.93
CA TYR A 139 -9.36 23.05 -17.42
C TYR A 139 -8.21 23.83 -18.08
N GLY A 140 -8.53 25.01 -18.61
CA GLY A 140 -7.56 25.96 -19.13
C GLY A 140 -6.98 26.85 -18.02
N ASP A 141 -5.69 27.14 -18.17
CA ASP A 141 -4.86 28.08 -17.41
C ASP A 141 -5.63 29.32 -16.87
N GLY A 142 -5.83 29.40 -15.54
CA GLY A 142 -6.35 30.60 -14.86
C GLY A 142 -7.36 30.45 -13.70
N GLY A 143 -7.91 29.26 -13.41
CA GLY A 143 -9.05 29.12 -12.47
C GLY A 143 -8.83 28.37 -11.14
N ALA A 144 -7.68 27.70 -10.96
CA ALA A 144 -7.51 26.58 -10.02
C ALA A 144 -7.82 26.84 -8.52
N TYR A 145 -7.89 28.10 -8.07
CA TYR A 145 -8.04 28.45 -6.66
C TYR A 145 -9.46 28.83 -6.21
N GLN A 146 -10.44 28.98 -7.11
CA GLN A 146 -11.78 29.45 -6.72
C GLN A 146 -12.76 28.33 -6.30
N ASN A 147 -12.57 27.10 -6.79
CA ASN A 147 -13.46 25.96 -6.53
C ASN A 147 -12.79 24.82 -5.74
N SER A 148 -11.64 25.05 -5.10
CA SER A 148 -10.88 23.99 -4.41
C SER A 148 -11.66 23.32 -3.26
N GLU A 149 -12.56 24.05 -2.61
CA GLU A 149 -13.41 23.51 -1.55
C GLU A 149 -14.52 22.60 -2.08
N GLU A 150 -15.19 22.97 -3.19
CA GLU A 150 -16.15 22.08 -3.86
C GLU A 150 -15.46 20.80 -4.36
N ALA A 151 -14.26 20.95 -4.93
CA ALA A 151 -13.45 19.82 -5.38
C ALA A 151 -13.04 18.91 -4.23
N LEU A 152 -12.61 19.47 -3.09
CA LEU A 152 -12.31 18.72 -1.87
C LEU A 152 -13.53 17.96 -1.37
N GLN A 153 -14.68 18.63 -1.21
CA GLN A 153 -15.92 17.98 -0.76
C GLN A 153 -16.41 16.89 -1.73
N PHE A 154 -16.16 17.04 -3.03
CA PHE A 154 -16.48 16.03 -4.03
C PHE A 154 -15.55 14.80 -3.90
N LEU A 155 -14.24 15.01 -3.82
CA LEU A 155 -13.28 13.92 -3.66
C LEU A 155 -13.42 13.20 -2.32
N ASP A 156 -13.73 13.91 -1.23
CA ASP A 156 -13.99 13.31 0.09
C ASP A 156 -15.24 12.40 0.06
N LYS A 157 -16.31 12.80 -0.64
CA LYS A 157 -17.51 11.95 -0.82
C LYS A 157 -17.26 10.76 -1.75
N LEU A 158 -16.40 10.94 -2.77
CA LEU A 158 -15.95 9.85 -3.63
C LEU A 158 -15.12 8.83 -2.84
N LEU A 159 -14.19 9.28 -2.01
CA LEU A 159 -13.40 8.45 -1.11
C LEU A 159 -14.28 7.73 -0.08
N PHE A 160 -15.21 8.45 0.56
CA PHE A 160 -16.21 7.84 1.43
C PHE A 160 -16.99 6.74 0.71
N THR A 161 -17.40 6.96 -0.54
CA THR A 161 -18.10 5.96 -1.34
C THR A 161 -17.25 4.72 -1.60
N GLN A 162 -15.99 4.90 -2.05
CA GLN A 162 -15.08 3.79 -2.30
C GLN A 162 -14.73 3.03 -1.02
N HIS A 163 -14.57 3.72 0.11
CA HIS A 163 -14.40 3.08 1.42
C HIS A 163 -15.67 2.40 1.94
N PHE A 164 -16.86 2.88 1.57
CA PHE A 164 -18.11 2.22 1.95
C PHE A 164 -18.30 0.91 1.16
N LEU A 165 -18.10 0.96 -0.15
CA LEU A 165 -18.25 -0.20 -1.06
C LEU A 165 -17.06 -1.16 -1.02
N GLN A 166 -15.92 -0.76 -0.43
CA GLN A 166 -14.62 -1.46 -0.52
C GLN A 166 -14.11 -1.67 -1.97
N GLU A 167 -14.72 -1.01 -2.95
CA GLU A 167 -14.40 -1.11 -4.37
C GLU A 167 -14.03 0.24 -4.98
N ALA A 168 -13.18 0.19 -6.02
CA ALA A 168 -12.83 1.34 -6.83
C ALA A 168 -13.77 1.48 -8.03
N PHE A 169 -13.80 2.69 -8.58
CA PHE A 169 -14.50 2.98 -9.82
C PHE A 169 -13.50 2.98 -10.97
N SER A 170 -13.74 2.17 -12.00
CA SER A 170 -12.89 2.11 -13.20
C SER A 170 -12.73 3.47 -13.89
N SER A 171 -13.74 4.33 -13.76
CA SER A 171 -13.68 5.74 -14.17
C SER A 171 -12.69 6.60 -13.35
N SER A 172 -12.56 6.36 -12.05
CA SER A 172 -11.53 7.00 -11.21
C SER A 172 -10.13 6.54 -11.60
N GLU A 173 -9.92 5.24 -11.87
CA GLU A 173 -8.63 4.71 -12.32
C GLU A 173 -8.20 5.31 -13.66
N ALA A 174 -9.09 5.29 -14.66
CA ALA A 174 -8.86 5.87 -15.98
C ALA A 174 -8.63 7.39 -15.94
N PHE A 175 -9.17 8.07 -14.92
CA PHE A 175 -8.83 9.45 -14.58
C PHE A 175 -7.41 9.56 -14.02
N LEU A 176 -7.07 8.80 -12.97
CA LEU A 176 -5.78 8.87 -12.27
C LEU A 176 -4.60 8.60 -13.21
N TYR A 177 -4.66 7.58 -14.08
CA TYR A 177 -3.58 7.27 -15.03
C TYR A 177 -3.26 8.44 -15.98
N LYS A 178 -4.26 9.26 -16.33
CA LYS A 178 -4.06 10.47 -17.14
C LYS A 178 -3.63 11.65 -16.28
N PHE A 179 -4.27 11.84 -15.12
CA PHE A 179 -4.01 12.96 -14.22
C PHE A 179 -2.59 12.96 -13.64
N LEU A 180 -2.04 11.78 -13.33
CA LEU A 180 -0.65 11.65 -12.85
C LEU A 180 0.39 12.24 -13.81
N SER A 181 0.10 12.32 -15.12
CA SER A 181 1.02 12.91 -16.11
C SER A 181 1.03 14.46 -16.12
N VAL A 182 0.04 15.09 -15.49
CA VAL A 182 -0.11 16.56 -15.42
C VAL A 182 -0.13 17.10 -13.99
N TRP A 183 -0.23 16.24 -12.98
CA TRP A 183 -0.29 16.61 -11.57
C TRP A 183 1.10 17.03 -11.05
N ASP A 184 1.13 18.09 -10.25
CA ASP A 184 2.34 18.69 -9.67
C ASP A 184 2.68 18.15 -8.27
N GLY A 185 1.86 17.26 -7.72
CA GLY A 185 1.99 16.76 -6.35
C GLY A 185 1.50 17.72 -5.26
N SER A 186 0.92 18.88 -5.60
CA SER A 186 0.42 19.88 -4.63
C SER A 186 -1.10 19.87 -4.49
N LEU A 187 -1.84 19.86 -5.61
CA LEU A 187 -3.30 19.96 -5.61
C LEU A 187 -3.96 18.75 -4.92
N LEU A 188 -4.80 19.02 -3.92
CA LEU A 188 -5.65 18.05 -3.19
C LEU A 188 -4.92 16.73 -2.82
N ARG A 189 -3.65 16.87 -2.41
CA ARG A 189 -2.74 15.73 -2.19
C ARG A 189 -3.29 14.60 -1.32
N PRO A 190 -3.91 14.84 -0.14
CA PRO A 190 -4.45 13.74 0.67
C PRO A 190 -5.53 12.96 -0.08
N GLN A 191 -6.41 13.66 -0.79
CA GLN A 191 -7.49 13.06 -1.56
C GLN A 191 -6.98 12.26 -2.77
N ILE A 192 -6.05 12.82 -3.54
CA ILE A 192 -5.45 12.13 -4.70
C ILE A 192 -4.67 10.88 -4.27
N LEU A 193 -3.86 10.97 -3.20
CA LEU A 193 -3.19 9.79 -2.63
C LEU A 193 -4.19 8.79 -2.06
N GLY A 194 -5.28 9.23 -1.45
CA GLY A 194 -6.40 8.37 -1.04
C GLY A 194 -6.95 7.56 -2.20
N LEU A 195 -7.25 8.21 -3.34
CA LEU A 195 -7.79 7.57 -4.53
C LEU A 195 -6.78 6.62 -5.19
N LEU A 196 -5.51 7.02 -5.28
CA LEU A 196 -4.42 6.15 -5.74
C LEU A 196 -4.29 4.88 -4.89
N SER A 197 -4.47 5.01 -3.56
CA SER A 197 -4.45 3.86 -2.66
C SER A 197 -5.63 2.89 -2.84
N ASN A 198 -6.69 3.27 -3.58
CA ASN A 198 -7.84 2.42 -3.88
C ASN A 198 -7.70 1.68 -5.22
N ILE A 199 -6.68 1.94 -6.04
CA ILE A 199 -6.53 1.29 -7.36
C ILE A 199 -6.42 -0.24 -7.18
N PRO A 200 -7.19 -1.05 -7.93
CA PRO A 200 -7.12 -2.51 -7.90
C PRO A 200 -5.80 -3.04 -8.49
N VAL A 201 -5.60 -4.36 -8.46
CA VAL A 201 -4.32 -4.93 -8.92
C VAL A 201 -4.17 -4.81 -10.44
N VAL A 202 -3.25 -3.95 -10.88
CA VAL A 202 -2.89 -3.75 -12.28
C VAL A 202 -1.81 -4.77 -12.69
N PRO A 203 -1.90 -5.40 -13.88
CA PRO A 203 -0.85 -6.26 -14.38
C PRO A 203 0.55 -5.63 -14.37
N SER A 204 1.54 -6.40 -13.93
CA SER A 204 2.96 -5.99 -13.81
C SER A 204 3.54 -5.39 -15.09
N SER A 205 3.06 -5.80 -16.27
CA SER A 205 3.46 -5.26 -17.57
C SER A 205 2.97 -3.84 -17.87
N GLN A 206 1.94 -3.36 -17.17
CA GLN A 206 1.31 -2.06 -17.38
C GLN A 206 1.54 -1.08 -16.22
N ILE A 207 1.57 -1.58 -14.99
CA ILE A 207 1.68 -0.76 -13.77
C ILE A 207 2.90 0.16 -13.77
N GLY A 208 4.03 -0.30 -14.32
CA GLY A 208 5.27 0.46 -14.44
C GLY A 208 5.07 1.81 -15.15
N ARG A 209 4.42 1.77 -16.32
CA ARG A 209 4.18 2.95 -17.16
C ARG A 209 3.03 3.83 -16.67
N LEU A 210 1.97 3.21 -16.15
CA LEU A 210 0.75 3.91 -15.78
C LEU A 210 0.83 4.60 -14.41
N LEU A 211 1.57 4.03 -13.46
CA LEU A 211 1.68 4.54 -12.09
C LEU A 211 3.12 4.84 -11.69
N PHE A 212 4.04 3.89 -11.88
CA PHE A 212 5.35 3.98 -11.24
C PHE A 212 6.27 5.05 -11.86
N GLU A 213 6.27 5.21 -13.18
CA GLU A 213 7.04 6.25 -13.87
C GLU A 213 6.62 7.68 -13.43
N PRO A 214 5.33 8.10 -13.48
CA PRO A 214 4.90 9.41 -12.97
C PRO A 214 5.18 9.61 -11.47
N LEU A 215 4.86 8.60 -10.64
CA LEU A 215 5.04 8.69 -9.18
C LEU A 215 6.53 8.77 -8.79
N MET A 216 7.43 8.13 -9.55
CA MET A 216 8.88 8.23 -9.34
C MET A 216 9.39 9.65 -9.62
N GLN A 217 8.92 10.29 -10.70
CA GLN A 217 9.30 11.66 -11.03
C GLN A 217 8.87 12.63 -9.92
N LEU A 218 7.61 12.54 -9.47
CA LEU A 218 7.08 13.34 -8.36
C LEU A 218 7.82 13.08 -7.04
N PHE A 219 8.15 11.83 -6.72
CA PHE A 219 8.85 11.49 -5.49
C PHE A 219 10.22 12.18 -5.39
N PHE A 220 10.99 12.23 -6.49
CA PHE A 220 12.33 12.83 -6.46
C PHE A 220 12.32 14.35 -6.44
N THR A 221 11.33 15.02 -7.05
CA THR A 221 11.23 16.49 -7.05
C THR A 221 10.54 17.07 -5.80
N SER A 222 9.78 16.26 -5.06
CA SER A 222 8.94 16.73 -3.95
C SER A 222 9.62 16.70 -2.58
N SER A 223 8.99 17.38 -1.60
CA SER A 223 9.47 17.44 -0.21
C SER A 223 9.40 16.11 0.54
N LEU A 224 10.16 15.99 1.62
CA LEU A 224 10.15 14.86 2.56
C LEU A 224 8.73 14.42 2.95
N PHE A 225 7.82 15.36 3.23
CA PHE A 225 6.43 15.05 3.59
C PHE A 225 5.63 14.39 2.46
N PHE A 226 5.86 14.81 1.20
CA PHE A 226 5.27 14.12 0.04
C PHE A 226 5.87 12.72 -0.11
N LYS A 227 7.20 12.57 0.07
CA LYS A 227 7.87 11.26 0.03
C LYS A 227 7.25 10.29 1.06
N CYS A 228 7.06 10.74 2.30
CA CYS A 228 6.39 9.95 3.34
C CYS A 228 4.94 9.57 2.95
N GLY A 229 4.13 10.55 2.55
CA GLY A 229 2.73 10.31 2.15
C GLY A 229 2.58 9.41 0.92
N LEU A 230 3.54 9.40 0.00
CA LEU A 230 3.56 8.46 -1.12
C LEU A 230 3.90 7.03 -0.66
N ILE A 231 4.87 6.86 0.25
CA ILE A 231 5.18 5.53 0.83
C ILE A 231 3.96 5.00 1.61
N GLU A 232 3.28 5.85 2.37
CA GLU A 232 2.02 5.52 3.06
C GLU A 232 0.90 5.13 2.07
N CYS A 233 0.72 5.89 0.99
CA CYS A 233 -0.23 5.58 -0.08
C CYS A 233 0.04 4.19 -0.70
N LEU A 234 1.30 3.90 -1.02
CA LEU A 234 1.71 2.62 -1.62
C LEU A 234 1.61 1.46 -0.61
N ASN A 235 1.80 1.73 0.70
CA ASN A 235 1.53 0.76 1.76
C ASN A 235 0.04 0.44 1.89
N ASN A 236 -0.81 1.46 1.87
CA ASN A 236 -2.28 1.30 1.92
C ASN A 236 -2.81 0.57 0.68
N MET A 237 -2.21 0.79 -0.50
CA MET A 237 -2.50 0.04 -1.73
C MET A 237 -2.10 -1.44 -1.58
N LEU A 238 -0.85 -1.72 -1.15
CA LEU A 238 -0.39 -3.08 -0.87
C LEU A 238 -1.29 -3.80 0.14
N LEU A 239 -1.65 -3.12 1.24
CA LEU A 239 -2.50 -3.66 2.29
C LEU A 239 -3.88 -4.08 1.75
N LYS A 240 -4.50 -3.26 0.89
CA LYS A 240 -5.79 -3.60 0.28
C LYS A 240 -5.66 -4.77 -0.68
N TRP A 241 -4.63 -4.79 -1.53
CA TRP A 241 -4.39 -5.92 -2.45
C TRP A 241 -4.19 -7.24 -1.69
N LEU A 242 -3.36 -7.24 -0.63
CA LEU A 242 -3.14 -8.41 0.21
C LEU A 242 -4.39 -8.82 0.98
N THR A 243 -5.16 -7.87 1.50
CA THR A 243 -6.43 -8.14 2.19
C THR A 243 -7.45 -8.76 1.24
N TRP A 244 -7.61 -8.19 0.04
CA TRP A 244 -8.47 -8.70 -1.03
C TRP A 244 -8.08 -10.15 -1.36
N HIS A 245 -6.81 -10.42 -1.66
CA HIS A 245 -6.31 -11.78 -1.87
C HIS A 245 -6.65 -12.71 -0.69
N SER A 246 -6.42 -12.28 0.55
CA SER A 246 -6.66 -13.13 1.72
C SER A 246 -8.12 -13.48 1.99
N VAL A 247 -9.07 -12.68 1.49
CA VAL A 247 -10.50 -12.95 1.58
C VAL A 247 -10.91 -13.90 0.45
N TYR A 248 -10.64 -13.55 -0.80
CA TYR A 248 -11.11 -14.32 -1.96
C TYR A 248 -10.33 -15.62 -2.20
N ALA A 249 -9.08 -15.75 -1.74
CA ALA A 249 -8.33 -17.01 -1.82
C ALA A 249 -8.81 -18.10 -0.84
N LEU A 250 -9.80 -17.80 0.02
CA LEU A 250 -10.43 -18.77 0.93
C LEU A 250 -11.69 -19.42 0.34
N GLU A 251 -12.17 -18.98 -0.84
CA GLU A 251 -13.45 -19.40 -1.43
C GLU A 251 -13.33 -20.52 -2.49
N ASP A 252 -12.18 -21.22 -2.50
CA ASP A 252 -11.78 -22.37 -3.33
C ASP A 252 -11.51 -22.16 -4.85
N ASP A 253 -10.59 -22.98 -5.35
CA ASP A 253 -10.25 -23.28 -6.76
C ASP A 253 -10.03 -22.14 -7.78
N LEU A 254 -8.89 -21.47 -7.60
CA LEU A 254 -7.85 -21.16 -8.62
C LEU A 254 -8.18 -20.47 -9.96
N ASP A 255 -9.42 -20.14 -10.29
CA ASP A 255 -9.77 -19.17 -11.33
C ASP A 255 -10.23 -17.87 -10.66
N ILE A 256 -9.26 -16.97 -10.43
CA ILE A 256 -9.52 -15.58 -10.02
C ILE A 256 -10.07 -14.82 -11.24
N SER A 257 -11.29 -15.20 -11.63
CA SER A 257 -12.17 -14.36 -12.44
C SER A 257 -12.60 -13.20 -11.55
N LEU A 258 -11.99 -12.05 -11.79
CA LEU A 258 -12.30 -10.78 -11.11
C LEU A 258 -13.72 -10.33 -11.49
N ASN A 259 -14.72 -10.99 -10.90
CA ASN A 259 -16.14 -10.78 -11.19
C ASN A 259 -16.71 -9.50 -10.57
N SER A 260 -15.91 -8.71 -9.86
CA SER A 260 -16.24 -7.34 -9.44
C SER A 260 -15.65 -6.32 -10.42
N HIS A 261 -16.43 -6.02 -11.47
CA HIS A 261 -16.37 -4.82 -12.35
C HIS A 261 -15.02 -4.38 -12.94
N THR A 262 -13.96 -5.17 -12.75
CA THR A 262 -12.59 -4.89 -13.17
C THR A 262 -12.29 -5.75 -14.39
N SER A 263 -12.04 -5.13 -15.54
CA SER A 263 -12.03 -5.78 -16.85
C SER A 263 -10.78 -6.63 -17.14
N ILE A 264 -10.15 -7.20 -16.11
CA ILE A 264 -8.86 -7.87 -16.18
C ILE A 264 -8.94 -9.19 -15.40
N ASN A 265 -9.15 -10.30 -16.10
CA ASN A 265 -8.96 -11.62 -15.51
C ASN A 265 -7.48 -11.79 -15.15
N MET A 266 -7.18 -12.07 -13.88
CA MET A 266 -5.81 -12.03 -13.35
C MET A 266 -5.50 -13.33 -12.62
N THR A 267 -4.53 -14.09 -13.13
CA THR A 267 -4.10 -15.33 -12.47
C THR A 267 -3.38 -15.05 -11.15
N LEU A 268 -3.36 -16.03 -10.23
CA LEU A 268 -2.60 -15.95 -8.98
C LEU A 268 -1.10 -15.63 -9.22
N SER A 269 -0.51 -16.13 -10.31
CA SER A 269 0.85 -15.78 -10.72
C SER A 269 0.96 -14.31 -11.13
N GLY A 270 0.06 -13.80 -11.96
CA GLY A 270 0.04 -12.38 -12.35
C GLY A 270 -0.18 -11.44 -11.16
N PHE A 271 -1.06 -11.81 -10.22
CA PHE A 271 -1.26 -11.08 -8.97
C PHE A 271 0.04 -11.03 -8.15
N LYS A 272 0.69 -12.19 -7.95
CA LYS A 272 1.98 -12.27 -7.25
C LYS A 272 3.07 -11.41 -7.92
N ASP A 273 3.16 -11.43 -9.25
CA ASP A 273 4.13 -10.64 -10.00
C ASP A 273 3.88 -9.13 -9.85
N SER A 274 2.61 -8.72 -9.79
CA SER A 274 2.23 -7.31 -9.58
C SER A 274 2.53 -6.83 -8.15
N VAL A 275 2.30 -7.68 -7.14
CA VAL A 275 2.74 -7.43 -5.76
C VAL A 275 4.26 -7.35 -5.67
N MET A 276 5.00 -8.25 -6.35
CA MET A 276 6.47 -8.20 -6.40
C MET A 276 6.98 -6.89 -7.00
N GLU A 277 6.44 -6.46 -8.15
CA GLU A 277 6.90 -5.23 -8.80
C GLU A 277 6.56 -3.98 -7.96
N LEU A 278 5.44 -3.96 -7.22
CA LEU A 278 5.15 -2.92 -6.23
C LEU A 278 6.19 -2.89 -5.10
N VAL A 279 6.51 -4.04 -4.50
CA VAL A 279 7.50 -4.11 -3.40
C VAL A 279 8.90 -3.74 -3.89
N HIS A 280 9.28 -4.14 -5.11
CA HIS A 280 10.54 -3.74 -5.72
C HIS A 280 10.54 -2.24 -6.06
N PHE A 281 9.46 -1.67 -6.57
CA PHE A 281 9.32 -0.24 -6.82
C PHE A 281 9.48 0.59 -5.54
N VAL A 282 8.73 0.25 -4.48
CA VAL A 282 8.86 0.92 -3.18
C VAL A 282 10.27 0.73 -2.60
N GLY A 283 10.88 -0.45 -2.76
CA GLY A 283 12.27 -0.68 -2.35
C GLY A 283 13.29 0.20 -3.08
N ARG A 284 13.08 0.46 -4.39
CA ARG A 284 13.89 1.42 -5.17
C ARG A 284 13.68 2.85 -4.67
N LEU A 285 12.42 3.30 -4.52
CA LEU A 285 12.11 4.64 -3.99
C LEU A 285 12.67 4.86 -2.58
N ALA A 286 12.51 3.90 -1.68
CA ALA A 286 13.00 3.97 -0.31
C ALA A 286 14.53 4.02 -0.24
N SER A 287 15.22 3.18 -1.02
CA SER A 287 16.70 3.15 -1.03
C SER A 287 17.29 4.48 -1.51
N VAL A 288 16.75 5.06 -2.58
CA VAL A 288 17.24 6.35 -3.11
C VAL A 288 16.74 7.52 -2.27
N GLY A 289 15.48 7.50 -1.82
CA GLY A 289 14.89 8.53 -0.98
C GLY A 289 15.59 8.69 0.37
N LEU A 290 15.93 7.58 1.03
CA LEU A 290 16.72 7.62 2.27
C LEU A 290 18.13 8.19 2.00
N GLN A 291 18.77 7.88 0.88
CA GLN A 291 20.07 8.46 0.53
C GLN A 291 19.99 9.97 0.27
N LEU A 292 18.97 10.43 -0.48
CA LEU A 292 18.77 11.84 -0.80
C LEU A 292 18.45 12.69 0.44
N GLU A 293 17.66 12.15 1.38
CA GLU A 293 17.22 12.84 2.59
C GLU A 293 18.17 12.59 3.79
N GLY A 294 19.38 12.07 3.57
CA GLY A 294 20.38 11.89 4.64
C GLY A 294 19.96 10.88 5.73
N CYS A 295 19.26 9.81 5.35
CA CYS A 295 18.68 8.78 6.21
C CYS A 295 17.69 9.32 7.27
N HIS A 296 16.93 10.37 6.93
CA HIS A 296 15.99 11.01 7.84
C HIS A 296 14.98 10.04 8.51
N THR A 297 14.96 10.02 9.84
CA THR A 297 14.19 9.07 10.67
C THR A 297 12.69 9.02 10.34
N LEU A 298 12.07 10.16 10.01
CA LEU A 298 10.66 10.18 9.60
C LEU A 298 10.39 9.30 8.37
N LEU A 299 11.16 9.48 7.28
CA LEU A 299 10.99 8.67 6.06
C LEU A 299 11.32 7.19 6.34
N LEU A 300 12.36 6.95 7.15
CA LEU A 300 12.70 5.60 7.60
C LEU A 300 11.54 4.92 8.34
N SER A 301 10.80 5.63 9.19
CA SER A 301 9.60 5.09 9.85
C SER A 301 8.56 4.60 8.83
N PHE A 302 8.14 5.46 7.89
CA PHE A 302 7.16 5.09 6.86
C PHE A 302 7.63 3.92 5.97
N VAL A 303 8.93 3.84 5.70
CA VAL A 303 9.53 2.71 4.98
C VAL A 303 9.49 1.42 5.81
N LEU A 304 9.68 1.49 7.13
CA LEU A 304 9.54 0.35 8.03
C LEU A 304 8.07 -0.07 8.18
N ASP A 305 7.10 0.88 8.17
CA ASP A 305 5.66 0.59 8.14
C ASP A 305 5.27 -0.23 6.90
N PHE A 306 5.88 0.08 5.76
CA PHE A 306 5.75 -0.72 4.54
C PHE A 306 6.33 -2.13 4.70
N TYR A 307 7.56 -2.26 5.24
CA TYR A 307 8.20 -3.57 5.39
C TYR A 307 7.62 -4.46 6.50
N GLU A 308 6.93 -3.90 7.50
CA GLU A 308 6.09 -4.66 8.43
C GLU A 308 4.85 -5.27 7.75
N THR A 309 4.33 -4.62 6.71
CA THR A 309 3.24 -5.17 5.89
C THR A 309 3.76 -6.24 4.93
N VAL A 310 4.88 -5.97 4.25
CA VAL A 310 5.55 -6.91 3.33
C VAL A 310 6.03 -8.18 4.05
N CYS A 311 6.56 -8.08 5.27
CA CYS A 311 7.09 -9.26 5.94
C CYS A 311 5.99 -10.31 6.18
N ASP A 312 4.76 -9.87 6.42
CA ASP A 312 3.61 -10.70 6.78
C ASP A 312 2.84 -11.31 5.60
N THR A 313 3.19 -10.96 4.35
CA THR A 313 2.57 -11.46 3.10
C THR A 313 2.31 -12.97 3.10
N PHE A 314 3.26 -13.78 3.56
CA PHE A 314 3.17 -15.25 3.55
C PHE A 314 2.15 -15.83 4.53
N LEU A 315 2.33 -15.61 5.84
CA LEU A 315 1.47 -16.26 6.85
C LEU A 315 0.15 -15.55 7.11
N LYS A 316 0.09 -14.22 6.95
CA LYS A 316 -1.10 -13.44 7.30
C LYS A 316 -2.10 -13.38 6.14
N TYR A 317 -1.61 -13.31 4.91
CA TYR A 317 -2.43 -13.10 3.71
C TYR A 317 -2.44 -14.30 2.75
N GLY A 318 -1.75 -15.39 3.09
CA GLY A 318 -1.72 -16.63 2.31
C GLY A 318 -0.96 -16.54 0.98
N LEU A 319 -0.40 -15.38 0.62
CA LEU A 319 0.27 -15.20 -0.66
C LEU A 319 1.68 -15.81 -0.58
N PRO A 320 2.06 -16.76 -1.46
CA PRO A 320 3.36 -17.45 -1.41
C PRO A 320 4.51 -16.59 -1.95
N LEU A 321 4.80 -15.52 -1.23
CA LEU A 321 5.78 -14.51 -1.58
C LEU A 321 6.49 -14.00 -0.31
N VAL A 322 7.82 -13.95 -0.37
CA VAL A 322 8.67 -13.32 0.64
C VAL A 322 9.75 -12.52 -0.09
N VAL A 323 9.69 -11.20 0.02
CA VAL A 323 10.66 -10.26 -0.55
C VAL A 323 11.39 -9.59 0.61
N MET A 324 12.72 -9.60 0.60
CA MET A 324 13.53 -8.97 1.65
C MET A 324 13.61 -7.44 1.43
N PRO A 325 13.77 -6.63 2.50
CA PRO A 325 14.12 -5.22 2.34
C PRO A 325 15.46 -5.07 1.59
N PRO A 326 15.59 -4.11 0.67
CA PRO A 326 16.83 -3.90 -0.07
C PRO A 326 17.95 -3.39 0.88
N PRO A 327 19.23 -3.54 0.50
CA PRO A 327 20.35 -3.05 1.28
C PRO A 327 20.24 -1.56 1.65
N GLY A 328 19.72 -0.74 0.74
CA GLY A 328 19.49 0.69 0.93
C GLY A 328 18.38 1.04 1.94
N VAL A 329 17.69 0.06 2.50
CA VAL A 329 16.75 0.20 3.62
C VAL A 329 17.26 -0.53 4.85
N PHE A 330 17.75 -1.76 4.68
CA PHE A 330 18.25 -2.60 5.77
C PHE A 330 19.41 -1.95 6.54
N TYR A 331 20.43 -1.42 5.85
CA TYR A 331 21.58 -0.82 6.53
C TYR A 331 21.26 0.54 7.19
N PRO A 332 20.53 1.48 6.57
CA PRO A 332 20.05 2.68 7.27
C PRO A 332 19.17 2.40 8.48
N ALA A 333 18.32 1.36 8.43
CA ALA A 333 17.54 0.93 9.58
C ALA A 333 18.43 0.38 10.71
N LEU A 334 19.43 -0.45 10.38
CA LEU A 334 20.33 -1.05 11.35
C LEU A 334 21.23 -0.02 12.04
N PHE A 335 21.71 0.99 11.31
CA PHE A 335 22.60 2.04 11.83
C PHE A 335 21.87 3.34 12.19
N SER A 336 20.55 3.29 12.37
CA SER A 336 19.75 4.45 12.78
C SER A 336 20.23 5.00 14.12
N LEU A 337 20.11 6.31 14.32
CA LEU A 337 20.32 6.97 15.60
C LEU A 337 19.11 6.82 16.55
N ASP A 338 17.98 6.36 16.02
CA ASP A 338 16.74 6.16 16.77
C ASP A 338 16.56 4.68 17.19
N PRO A 339 16.32 4.38 18.48
CA PRO A 339 16.14 3.02 18.97
C PRO A 339 14.89 2.34 18.40
N VAL A 340 13.84 3.10 18.09
CA VAL A 340 12.59 2.54 17.58
C VAL A 340 12.81 1.94 16.20
N SER A 341 13.55 2.63 15.32
CA SER A 341 13.94 2.15 14.00
C SER A 341 14.67 0.79 14.05
N VAL A 342 15.59 0.62 15.01
CA VAL A 342 16.38 -0.62 15.16
C VAL A 342 15.54 -1.76 15.75
N ASP A 343 14.67 -1.46 16.73
CA ASP A 343 13.71 -2.43 17.28
C ASP A 343 12.71 -2.91 16.22
N ARG A 344 12.15 -1.99 15.44
CA ARG A 344 11.27 -2.29 14.31
C ARG A 344 11.96 -3.16 13.25
N LEU A 345 13.22 -2.89 12.91
CA LEU A 345 14.01 -3.77 12.04
C LEU A 345 14.17 -5.18 12.64
N ALA A 346 14.47 -5.29 13.93
CA ALA A 346 14.58 -6.59 14.61
C ALA A 346 13.24 -7.35 14.63
N TYR A 347 12.12 -6.64 14.79
CA TYR A 347 10.77 -7.19 14.67
C TYR A 347 10.48 -7.72 13.26
N ILE A 348 10.73 -6.91 12.22
CA ILE A 348 10.59 -7.30 10.80
C ILE A 348 11.42 -8.56 10.51
N MET A 349 12.69 -8.59 10.92
CA MET A 349 13.58 -9.73 10.72
C MET A 349 13.13 -10.98 11.51
N TYR A 350 12.52 -10.81 12.69
CA TYR A 350 11.87 -11.90 13.40
C TYR A 350 10.64 -12.43 12.64
N ARG A 351 9.78 -11.57 12.09
CA ARG A 351 8.63 -12.01 11.26
C ARG A 351 9.08 -12.77 10.01
N TYR A 352 10.11 -12.28 9.29
CA TYR A 352 10.71 -13.02 8.18
C TYR A 352 11.23 -14.40 8.60
N LYS A 353 11.89 -14.51 9.76
CA LYS A 353 12.36 -15.81 10.30
C LYS A 353 11.20 -16.79 10.48
N VAL A 354 10.10 -16.33 11.09
CA VAL A 354 8.90 -17.15 11.32
C VAL A 354 8.33 -17.62 9.97
N ASN A 355 8.13 -16.69 9.03
CA ASN A 355 7.49 -16.98 7.75
C ASN A 355 8.34 -17.91 6.86
N LEU A 356 9.67 -17.69 6.79
CA LEU A 356 10.61 -18.57 6.08
C LEU A 356 10.73 -19.96 6.73
N THR A 357 10.62 -20.05 8.06
CA THR A 357 10.64 -21.36 8.76
C THR A 357 9.35 -22.14 8.47
N SER A 358 8.19 -21.47 8.50
CA SER A 358 6.91 -22.07 8.14
C SER A 358 6.88 -22.53 6.69
N ALA A 359 7.34 -21.71 5.73
CA ALA A 359 7.44 -22.10 4.32
C ALA A 359 8.30 -23.36 4.12
N LYS A 360 9.47 -23.42 4.76
CA LYS A 360 10.34 -24.61 4.73
C LYS A 360 9.73 -25.83 5.42
N SER A 361 8.77 -25.65 6.32
CA SER A 361 8.02 -26.76 6.92
C SER A 361 6.93 -27.28 5.98
N GLN A 362 6.24 -26.40 5.26
CA GLN A 362 5.21 -26.74 4.26
C GLN A 362 5.83 -27.42 3.03
N GLU A 363 7.00 -26.96 2.57
CA GLU A 363 7.78 -27.58 1.47
C GLU A 363 8.14 -29.05 1.74
N LYS A 364 8.14 -29.51 3.00
CA LYS A 364 8.39 -30.92 3.36
C LYS A 364 7.14 -31.78 3.46
N VAL A 365 5.96 -31.16 3.52
CA VAL A 365 4.68 -31.86 3.76
C VAL A 365 3.91 -32.02 2.45
N THR A 366 4.11 -31.12 1.49
CA THR A 366 3.37 -31.10 0.22
C THR A 366 4.35 -30.91 -0.94
N GLU A 367 4.47 -31.90 -1.83
CA GLU A 367 5.37 -31.82 -3.01
C GLU A 367 4.97 -30.71 -4.01
N GLN A 368 3.74 -30.20 -3.90
CA GLN A 368 3.22 -29.06 -4.67
C GLN A 368 3.36 -27.71 -3.93
N ALA A 369 4.02 -27.66 -2.76
CA ALA A 369 4.18 -26.44 -2.00
C ALA A 369 4.98 -25.37 -2.78
N PHE A 370 4.59 -24.11 -2.62
CA PHE A 370 5.21 -23.01 -3.33
C PHE A 370 6.69 -22.84 -2.98
N HIS A 371 7.58 -23.05 -3.96
CA HIS A 371 9.01 -22.86 -3.77
C HIS A 371 9.38 -21.38 -3.58
N ILE A 372 9.75 -21.02 -2.36
CA ILE A 372 10.45 -19.75 -2.09
C ILE A 372 11.87 -19.85 -2.64
N SER A 373 12.35 -18.78 -3.28
CA SER A 373 13.67 -18.79 -3.91
C SER A 373 14.80 -19.07 -2.91
N ARG A 374 15.79 -19.88 -3.33
CA ARG A 374 17.02 -20.10 -2.54
C ARG A 374 17.82 -18.80 -2.31
N GLN A 375 17.61 -17.79 -3.17
CA GLN A 375 18.16 -16.44 -3.05
C GLN A 375 17.63 -15.76 -1.78
N THR A 376 16.31 -15.72 -1.57
CA THR A 376 15.65 -15.12 -0.40
C THR A 376 16.21 -15.67 0.92
N PHE A 377 16.42 -16.99 1.01
CA PHE A 377 17.04 -17.60 2.20
C PHE A 377 18.50 -17.19 2.41
N ARG A 378 19.28 -16.98 1.34
CA ARG A 378 20.67 -16.51 1.43
C ARG A 378 20.73 -15.06 1.91
N GLU A 379 19.87 -14.20 1.37
CA GLU A 379 19.75 -12.78 1.74
C GLU A 379 19.31 -12.63 3.21
N PHE A 380 18.29 -13.38 3.65
CA PHE A 380 17.88 -13.43 5.05
C PHE A 380 19.02 -13.88 5.99
N ASN A 381 19.71 -14.98 5.66
CA ASN A 381 20.81 -15.48 6.49
C ASN A 381 21.98 -14.46 6.54
N HIS A 382 22.28 -13.79 5.43
CA HIS A 382 23.29 -12.73 5.36
C HIS A 382 22.93 -11.56 6.29
N TYR A 383 21.73 -11.00 6.18
CA TYR A 383 21.26 -9.93 7.06
C TYR A 383 21.24 -10.34 8.54
N LEU A 384 20.81 -11.57 8.86
CA LEU A 384 20.82 -12.07 10.24
C LEU A 384 22.25 -12.16 10.81
N VAL A 385 23.22 -12.64 10.01
CA VAL A 385 24.64 -12.66 10.38
C VAL A 385 25.19 -11.24 10.57
N VAL A 386 24.77 -10.28 9.74
CA VAL A 386 25.10 -8.86 9.90
C VAL A 386 24.59 -8.31 11.23
N MET A 387 23.28 -8.45 11.54
CA MET A 387 22.71 -7.93 12.78
C MET A 387 23.38 -8.52 14.03
N VAL A 388 23.59 -9.84 14.05
CA VAL A 388 24.21 -10.51 15.20
C VAL A 388 25.68 -10.11 15.38
N ASN A 389 26.43 -9.95 14.29
CA ASN A 389 27.82 -9.49 14.38
C ASN A 389 27.95 -8.02 14.75
N CYS A 390 26.98 -7.20 14.36
CA CYS A 390 26.90 -5.78 14.69
C CYS A 390 26.53 -5.55 16.15
N LEU A 391 25.41 -6.14 16.60
CA LEU A 391 24.78 -5.81 17.89
C LEU A 391 25.31 -6.65 19.08
N TRP A 392 25.85 -7.85 18.82
CA TRP A 392 26.17 -8.82 19.87
C TRP A 392 27.62 -9.32 19.88
N ASN A 393 28.23 -9.56 18.71
CA ASN A 393 29.57 -10.16 18.66
C ASN A 393 30.73 -9.13 18.60
N SER A 394 30.49 -7.81 18.59
CA SER A 394 31.56 -6.81 18.46
C SER A 394 32.44 -7.00 17.21
N ASN A 395 31.83 -7.39 16.09
CA ASN A 395 32.53 -7.89 14.91
C ASN A 395 32.03 -7.25 13.61
N MET A 396 31.95 -5.92 13.60
CA MET A 396 31.69 -5.15 12.39
C MET A 396 32.87 -5.23 11.38
N PHE A 397 32.59 -4.96 10.10
CA PHE A 397 33.58 -4.86 9.00
C PHE A 397 34.28 -6.15 8.57
N ARG A 398 33.75 -7.34 8.89
CA ARG A 398 34.25 -8.59 8.28
C ARG A 398 34.04 -8.60 6.75
N PRO A 399 34.95 -9.18 5.96
CA PRO A 399 34.77 -9.30 4.52
C PRO A 399 33.50 -10.10 4.20
N GLY A 400 32.74 -9.65 3.20
CA GLY A 400 31.46 -10.25 2.81
C GLY A 400 30.23 -9.75 3.58
N MET A 401 30.35 -8.77 4.49
CA MET A 401 29.22 -8.25 5.29
C MET A 401 28.37 -7.15 4.59
N GLY A 402 28.62 -6.89 3.30
CA GLY A 402 27.98 -5.84 2.49
C GLY A 402 28.43 -4.40 2.82
N VAL A 403 28.68 -4.09 4.10
CA VAL A 403 29.29 -2.82 4.53
C VAL A 403 30.81 -2.96 4.48
N GLN A 404 31.38 -2.72 3.30
CA GLN A 404 32.83 -2.66 3.09
C GLN A 404 33.26 -1.19 3.03
N LEU A 405 33.47 -0.59 4.20
CA LEU A 405 34.26 0.64 4.30
C LEU A 405 35.74 0.28 4.12
N GLY A 406 36.45 1.05 3.29
CA GLY A 406 37.89 0.87 3.13
C GLY A 406 38.61 1.06 4.47
N GLU A 407 39.55 0.18 4.79
CA GLU A 407 40.28 0.19 6.06
C GLU A 407 40.96 1.55 6.32
N GLU A 408 41.46 2.20 5.27
CA GLU A 408 41.97 3.57 5.32
C GLU A 408 40.97 4.60 5.87
N VAL A 409 39.67 4.46 5.56
CA VAL A 409 38.62 5.38 6.01
C VAL A 409 38.29 5.13 7.49
N LEU A 410 38.28 3.86 7.90
CA LEU A 410 38.10 3.48 9.31
C LEU A 410 39.28 3.96 10.17
N LEU A 411 40.52 3.83 9.69
CA LEU A 411 41.71 4.36 10.36
C LEU A 411 41.70 5.89 10.44
N LYS A 412 41.27 6.59 9.37
CA LYS A 412 41.10 8.06 9.37
C LYS A 412 40.04 8.57 10.35
N SER A 413 39.13 7.71 10.83
CA SER A 413 38.07 8.12 11.77
C SER A 413 38.57 8.42 13.20
N ASN A 414 39.78 7.96 13.55
CA ASN A 414 40.36 8.03 14.91
C ASN A 414 39.48 7.41 16.03
N VAL A 415 38.46 6.62 15.70
CA VAL A 415 37.60 5.96 16.70
C VAL A 415 38.34 4.74 17.30
N PRO A 416 38.58 4.69 18.62
CA PRO A 416 39.19 3.54 19.25
C PRO A 416 38.26 2.32 19.17
N GLN A 417 38.79 1.19 18.71
CA GLN A 417 38.05 -0.07 18.58
C GLN A 417 36.73 0.07 17.77
N TYR A 418 36.82 0.70 16.59
CA TYR A 418 35.69 0.97 15.67
C TYR A 418 34.78 -0.24 15.38
N TRP A 419 35.27 -1.48 15.55
CA TRP A 419 34.49 -2.71 15.40
C TRP A 419 33.46 -2.97 16.51
N THR A 420 33.55 -2.26 17.65
CA THR A 420 32.64 -2.36 18.81
C THR A 420 31.58 -1.25 18.86
N SER A 421 31.69 -0.23 18.00
CA SER A 421 30.93 1.04 18.10
C SER A 421 29.43 0.92 17.88
N PHE A 422 28.94 -0.25 17.43
CA PHE A 422 27.53 -0.54 17.21
C PHE A 422 27.03 -1.78 17.98
N ASP A 423 27.81 -2.26 18.96
CA ASP A 423 27.31 -3.23 19.92
C ASP A 423 26.15 -2.64 20.74
N LEU A 424 25.27 -3.48 21.30
CA LEU A 424 24.10 -3.05 22.08
C LEU A 424 24.39 -2.00 23.18
N VAL A 425 25.62 -1.93 23.69
CA VAL A 425 26.07 -0.95 24.71
C VAL A 425 26.52 0.39 24.08
N HIS A 426 27.19 0.36 22.94
CA HIS A 426 27.84 1.52 22.31
C HIS A 426 27.06 2.09 21.13
N HIS A 427 26.10 1.33 20.58
CA HIS A 427 25.26 1.72 19.47
C HIS A 427 24.63 3.09 19.73
N PRO A 428 24.74 4.07 18.82
CA PRO A 428 24.28 5.44 19.07
C PRO A 428 22.83 5.53 19.58
N ALA A 429 21.94 4.70 19.00
CA ALA A 429 20.54 4.59 19.43
C ALA A 429 20.30 4.04 20.85
N PHE A 430 21.19 3.18 21.36
CA PHE A 430 21.00 2.47 22.64
C PHE A 430 21.92 2.98 23.76
N MET A 431 22.97 3.74 23.44
CA MET A 431 23.96 4.25 24.40
C MET A 431 23.33 5.02 25.56
N SER A 432 22.30 5.84 25.31
CA SER A 432 21.56 6.56 26.35
C SER A 432 20.86 5.63 27.34
N TYR A 433 20.19 4.58 26.82
CA TYR A 433 19.53 3.54 27.62
C TYR A 433 20.55 2.68 28.38
N ALA A 434 21.70 2.36 27.78
CA ALA A 434 22.78 1.64 28.46
C ALA A 434 23.32 2.44 29.65
N VAL A 435 23.52 3.75 29.49
CA VAL A 435 23.96 4.64 30.58
C VAL A 435 22.90 4.76 31.68
N ASP A 436 21.63 4.99 31.35
CA ASP A 436 20.53 5.07 32.33
C ASP A 436 20.35 3.73 33.08
N PHE A 437 20.41 2.61 32.36
CA PHE A 437 20.42 1.27 32.97
C PHE A 437 21.59 1.12 33.95
N HIS A 438 22.82 1.45 33.54
CA HIS A 438 23.98 1.41 34.45
C HIS A 438 23.79 2.31 35.68
N GLN A 439 23.24 3.52 35.53
CA GLN A 439 22.99 4.43 36.65
C GLN A 439 21.92 3.91 37.63
N ARG A 440 20.87 3.25 37.14
CA ARG A 440 19.81 2.66 37.98
C ARG A 440 20.27 1.42 38.75
N PHE A 441 21.14 0.61 38.15
CA PHE A 441 21.62 -0.65 38.75
C PHE A 441 22.94 -0.52 39.51
N LEU A 442 23.64 0.62 39.43
CA LEU A 442 24.73 0.96 40.36
C LEU A 442 24.14 1.54 41.66
N PRO A 443 24.27 0.86 42.82
CA PRO A 443 23.81 1.42 44.07
C PRO A 443 24.57 2.71 44.38
N LYS A 444 23.84 3.78 44.75
CA LYS A 444 24.42 5.00 45.31
C LYS A 444 25.31 4.60 46.49
N LYS A 445 26.64 4.71 46.34
CA LYS A 445 27.58 4.54 47.44
C LYS A 445 27.36 5.67 48.44
N SER A 446 26.51 5.43 49.44
CA SER A 446 26.31 6.35 50.55
C SER A 446 27.62 6.49 51.32
N ALA A 447 28.13 7.72 51.38
CA ALA A 447 29.34 8.06 52.11
C ALA A 447 29.08 8.12 53.63
N THR A 448 28.88 6.96 54.26
CA THR A 448 28.96 6.78 55.72
C THR A 448 29.54 5.40 56.01
N GLY A 449 30.66 5.36 56.75
CA GLY A 449 31.39 4.13 56.98
C GLY A 449 30.72 3.24 58.02
N HIS A 450 30.28 2.04 57.61
CA HIS A 450 30.16 0.89 58.50
C HIS A 450 30.75 -0.35 57.84
N LYS A 451 31.70 -0.99 58.53
CA LYS A 451 32.26 -2.29 58.14
C LYS A 451 31.24 -3.39 58.42
N LEU A 452 30.91 -4.21 57.43
CA LEU A 452 30.33 -5.56 57.53
C LEU A 452 30.83 -6.38 56.31
N PRO A 453 30.77 -7.72 56.33
CA PRO A 453 32.00 -8.51 56.27
C PRO A 453 32.36 -9.01 54.86
N ASN A 454 33.58 -9.52 54.75
CA ASN A 454 34.15 -10.13 53.54
C ASN A 454 33.21 -11.15 52.88
N THR A 455 32.53 -10.71 51.82
CA THR A 455 32.27 -11.58 50.66
C THR A 455 33.00 -10.96 49.48
N SER A 456 33.91 -11.74 48.89
CA SER A 456 34.73 -11.30 47.78
C SER A 456 33.85 -11.02 46.56
N CYS A 457 33.67 -9.74 46.21
CA CYS A 457 33.16 -9.38 44.90
C CYS A 457 34.10 -9.97 43.83
N PRO A 458 33.59 -10.77 42.86
CA PRO A 458 34.40 -11.15 41.71
C PRO A 458 34.68 -9.89 40.89
N ALA A 459 35.94 -9.46 40.86
CA ALA A 459 36.38 -8.42 39.94
C ALA A 459 36.19 -8.93 38.50
N GLY A 460 35.45 -8.17 37.68
CA GLY A 460 35.25 -8.48 36.26
C GLY A 460 33.93 -9.15 35.92
N ILE A 461 32.79 -8.45 36.13
CA ILE A 461 31.57 -8.76 35.38
C ILE A 461 31.78 -8.28 33.94
N LYS A 462 32.14 -9.20 33.04
CA LYS A 462 31.97 -8.99 31.61
C LYS A 462 30.46 -8.93 31.32
N ILE A 463 30.02 -7.89 30.61
CA ILE A 463 28.60 -7.65 30.25
C ILE A 463 27.99 -8.86 29.52
N SER A 464 28.81 -9.69 28.87
CA SER A 464 28.46 -10.96 28.20
C SER A 464 27.83 -12.06 29.07
N GLN A 465 27.56 -11.83 30.36
CA GLN A 465 26.92 -12.81 31.26
C GLN A 465 25.68 -12.28 32.04
N CYS A 466 25.23 -11.05 31.80
CA CYS A 466 23.96 -10.58 32.39
C CYS A 466 22.76 -11.18 31.61
N PRO A 467 21.84 -11.94 32.26
CA PRO A 467 20.66 -12.45 31.57
C PRO A 467 19.68 -11.32 31.24
N VAL A 468 19.40 -11.14 29.95
CA VAL A 468 18.61 -10.05 29.33
C VAL A 468 17.14 -9.96 29.79
N LYS A 469 16.68 -10.85 30.69
CA LYS A 469 15.32 -10.86 31.28
C LYS A 469 14.88 -9.56 31.97
N TRP A 470 15.78 -8.62 32.21
CA TRP A 470 15.54 -7.42 33.01
C TRP A 470 15.60 -6.10 32.23
N LEU A 471 15.91 -6.12 30.93
CA LEU A 471 16.04 -4.90 30.11
C LEU A 471 14.74 -4.48 29.41
N PHE A 472 13.81 -5.42 29.15
CA PHE A 472 12.53 -5.14 28.49
C PHE A 472 11.39 -5.95 29.14
N PRO A 473 10.44 -5.33 29.88
CA PRO A 473 9.36 -6.06 30.55
C PRO A 473 8.20 -6.52 29.65
N LEU A 474 8.20 -6.18 28.35
CA LEU A 474 7.04 -6.35 27.47
C LEU A 474 7.42 -7.08 26.16
N ARG A 475 6.73 -8.21 25.91
CA ARG A 475 6.81 -9.12 24.74
C ARG A 475 8.01 -10.11 24.70
N PRO A 476 7.87 -11.29 24.06
CA PRO A 476 8.48 -12.51 24.60
C PRO A 476 9.86 -12.92 24.04
N ARG A 477 10.77 -13.24 24.99
CA ARG A 477 11.90 -14.21 24.94
C ARG A 477 12.68 -14.37 23.63
N TRP A 478 13.73 -13.55 23.49
CA TRP A 478 14.89 -13.83 22.62
C TRP A 478 15.98 -14.72 23.25
N THR A 479 15.86 -15.08 24.54
CA THR A 479 17.00 -15.55 25.36
C THR A 479 17.50 -16.97 25.10
N ASP A 480 16.67 -17.86 24.53
CA ASP A 480 16.91 -19.30 24.62
C ASP A 480 17.69 -19.89 23.41
N SER A 481 18.15 -19.05 22.47
CA SER A 481 18.94 -19.47 21.29
C SER A 481 20.41 -19.00 21.29
N CYS A 482 20.87 -18.27 22.30
CA CYS A 482 22.25 -17.76 22.35
C CYS A 482 23.28 -18.80 22.89
N ARG A 483 23.36 -19.95 22.22
CA ARG A 483 24.52 -20.87 22.28
C ARG A 483 24.85 -21.35 20.86
N THR A 484 25.85 -20.72 20.24
CA THR A 484 26.51 -21.11 18.97
C THR A 484 25.59 -21.45 17.79
N PRO A 485 25.56 -20.67 16.69
CA PRO A 485 24.58 -20.86 15.62
C PRO A 485 24.82 -22.14 14.81
N ARG A 486 24.15 -23.23 15.18
CA ARG A 486 23.87 -24.39 14.32
C ARG A 486 22.50 -24.32 13.63
N SER A 487 21.82 -23.18 13.73
CA SER A 487 20.55 -22.86 13.05
C SER A 487 20.74 -22.05 11.77
N ILE A 488 21.78 -22.37 10.98
CA ILE A 488 21.80 -22.02 9.57
C ILE A 488 20.63 -22.76 8.91
N ILE A 489 19.80 -22.06 8.13
CA ILE A 489 18.77 -22.71 7.30
C ILE A 489 19.48 -23.38 6.10
N ILE A 490 20.14 -24.51 6.35
CA ILE A 490 20.94 -25.24 5.35
C ILE A 490 19.99 -25.79 4.27
N PRO A 491 20.23 -25.55 2.96
CA PRO A 491 19.51 -26.23 1.89
C PRO A 491 19.90 -27.71 1.86
N SER A 492 18.90 -28.60 1.84
CA SER A 492 19.11 -30.04 1.93
C SER A 492 19.58 -30.66 0.61
N SER A 493 20.89 -30.84 0.47
CA SER A 493 21.49 -32.01 -0.21
C SER A 493 22.94 -32.22 0.28
N VAL A 494 23.48 -33.41 0.03
CA VAL A 494 24.80 -33.93 0.49
C VAL A 494 24.84 -34.41 1.96
N ALA A 495 24.45 -35.66 2.15
CA ALA A 495 25.02 -36.56 3.18
C ALA A 495 26.01 -37.49 2.44
N VAL A 496 27.33 -37.36 2.67
CA VAL A 496 28.16 -38.14 3.62
C VAL A 496 28.56 -39.53 3.10
N GLY A 497 29.88 -39.77 3.01
CA GLY A 497 30.51 -41.07 2.76
C GLY A 497 31.88 -41.18 3.43
N GLN A 498 32.17 -42.33 4.05
CA GLN A 498 33.21 -42.53 5.08
C GLN A 498 33.74 -43.99 5.04
N VAL A 499 34.98 -44.35 5.41
CA VAL A 499 36.15 -43.59 5.90
C VAL A 499 37.46 -44.39 5.71
N CYS A 500 38.63 -43.74 5.79
CA CYS A 500 39.98 -44.32 6.02
C CYS A 500 40.69 -45.20 4.95
N SER A 501 41.75 -44.60 4.36
CA SER A 501 43.17 -44.89 4.67
C SER A 501 44.02 -45.89 3.84
N VAL A 502 45.33 -45.53 3.74
CA VAL A 502 46.56 -46.35 3.49
C VAL A 502 47.11 -46.55 2.03
N LYS A 503 48.25 -45.87 1.80
CA LYS A 503 49.48 -46.21 0.99
C LYS A 503 49.59 -46.07 -0.56
N GLN A 504 50.72 -45.41 -0.90
CA GLN A 504 51.75 -45.73 -1.92
C GLN A 504 51.57 -45.40 -3.42
N ALA A 505 52.29 -44.35 -3.82
CA ALA A 505 53.06 -44.09 -5.05
C ALA A 505 53.15 -45.14 -6.18
N ALA A 506 53.01 -44.68 -7.44
CA ALA A 506 53.93 -44.96 -8.57
C ALA A 506 53.66 -44.12 -9.86
N THR A 507 54.75 -43.75 -10.53
CA THR A 507 55.02 -43.28 -11.92
C THR A 507 54.01 -43.52 -13.09
N VAL A 508 53.64 -42.43 -13.82
CA VAL A 508 54.04 -41.99 -15.21
C VAL A 508 54.53 -43.10 -16.22
N PRO A 509 54.29 -43.09 -17.58
CA PRO A 509 53.93 -42.01 -18.56
C PRO A 509 52.90 -42.32 -19.72
N SER A 510 52.76 -41.37 -20.68
CA SER A 510 52.43 -41.48 -22.14
C SER A 510 50.99 -41.86 -22.60
N SER A 511 50.16 -41.06 -23.30
CA SER A 511 50.25 -40.24 -24.57
C SER A 511 49.89 -41.01 -25.86
N PRO A 512 49.42 -40.39 -26.98
CA PRO A 512 48.63 -39.15 -27.22
C PRO A 512 47.48 -39.36 -28.29
N CYS A 513 47.09 -38.30 -29.03
CA CYS A 513 46.18 -38.26 -30.20
C CYS A 513 44.65 -38.33 -29.91
N THR A 514 43.74 -37.61 -30.59
CA THR A 514 43.83 -36.60 -31.68
C THR A 514 42.59 -35.69 -31.69
N SER A 515 42.75 -34.40 -31.96
CA SER A 515 41.72 -33.51 -32.54
C SER A 515 41.82 -33.54 -34.10
N PRO A 516 40.98 -32.84 -34.92
CA PRO A 516 39.88 -31.93 -34.60
C PRO A 516 38.58 -32.15 -35.42
N SER A 517 37.52 -31.37 -35.15
CA SER A 517 36.91 -30.45 -36.14
C SER A 517 35.54 -29.92 -35.69
N SER A 518 35.41 -28.60 -35.66
CA SER A 518 34.12 -27.88 -35.75
C SER A 518 33.66 -27.88 -37.22
N PRO A 519 32.37 -27.63 -37.49
CA PRO A 519 32.09 -26.30 -38.07
C PRO A 519 30.80 -25.63 -37.59
N THR A 520 30.82 -24.31 -37.68
CA THR A 520 29.71 -23.35 -37.54
C THR A 520 28.85 -23.24 -38.82
N LEU A 521 27.69 -22.57 -38.68
CA LEU A 521 26.75 -21.95 -39.67
C LEU A 521 25.38 -22.65 -39.70
N ARG A 522 24.26 -22.00 -39.37
CA ARG A 522 23.83 -20.61 -39.64
C ARG A 522 22.93 -20.05 -38.53
#